data_AF-A0A7C6FRC0-F1
#
_entry.id   AF-A0A7C6FRC0-F1
#
_cell.length_a   1.000
_cell.length_b   1.000
_cell.length_c   1.000
_cell.angle_alpha   90.00
_cell.angle_beta   90.00
_cell.angle_gamma   90.00
#
_symmetry.space_group_name_H-M   'P 1'
#
loop_
_entity.id
_entity.type
_entity.pdbx_description
1 polymer ?
#
loop_
_entity_poly.entity_id
_entity_poly.type
_entity_poly.pdbx_seq_one_letter_code
_entity_poly.pdbx_strand_id
1 'polypeptide(L)'
;MKRNLLVVLLFTLVVFVIAVVTTANGLTFKNNQDIISYKQLAICLLVAVVTVFLYGFVRFSLRGAIAFSVVVLNDMLLVFSLTALLSVVFPAMPSSVSLPYFLILTAVVSVANAMPGIRAAQKTPKSEEVKDAVAQTMKKTKLFVLVFSLVSLAALMAIGNRMALLLIPLCLSALISWESSQVLLPEAYLLYTPRKRGR
;
A
#
# COMPACT_ATOMS: atom_id res chain seq x y z
N MET A 1 -11.46 -15.87 -11.77
CA MET A 1 -10.30 -15.06 -11.28
C MET A 1 -10.64 -13.65 -10.79
N LYS A 2 -11.76 -13.00 -11.15
CA LYS A 2 -12.28 -11.79 -10.45
C LYS A 2 -12.39 -11.94 -8.92
N ARG A 3 -12.43 -13.19 -8.44
CA ARG A 3 -12.54 -13.56 -7.03
C ARG A 3 -11.36 -13.05 -6.19
N ASN A 4 -10.13 -13.04 -6.70
CA ASN A 4 -8.96 -12.65 -5.89
C ASN A 4 -8.90 -11.13 -5.69
N LEU A 5 -9.16 -10.34 -6.73
CA LEU A 5 -9.27 -8.88 -6.61
C LEU A 5 -10.44 -8.45 -5.74
N LEU A 6 -11.63 -9.05 -5.93
CA LEU A 6 -12.78 -8.77 -5.06
C LEU A 6 -12.49 -9.14 -3.62
N VAL A 7 -11.84 -10.27 -3.36
CA VAL A 7 -11.47 -10.69 -2.00
C VAL A 7 -10.46 -9.71 -1.38
N VAL A 8 -9.43 -9.28 -2.11
CA VAL A 8 -8.46 -8.29 -1.61
C VAL A 8 -9.13 -6.95 -1.35
N LEU A 9 -9.96 -6.45 -2.27
CA LEU A 9 -10.69 -5.19 -2.09
C LEU A 9 -11.71 -5.26 -0.97
N LEU A 10 -12.45 -6.38 -0.84
CA LEU A 10 -13.37 -6.62 0.28
C LEU A 10 -12.62 -6.69 1.59
N PHE A 11 -11.48 -7.37 1.62
CA PHE A 11 -10.65 -7.44 2.81
C PHE A 11 -10.16 -6.06 3.23
N THR A 12 -9.63 -5.26 2.29
CA THR A 12 -9.24 -3.88 2.54
C THR A 12 -10.42 -3.05 3.05
N LEU A 13 -11.59 -3.18 2.43
CA LEU A 13 -12.81 -2.48 2.84
C LEU A 13 -13.23 -2.86 4.26
N VAL A 14 -13.29 -4.15 4.58
CA VAL A 14 -13.68 -4.65 5.90
C VAL A 14 -12.70 -4.17 6.97
N VAL A 15 -11.41 -4.33 6.73
CA VAL A 15 -10.35 -3.90 7.64
C VAL A 15 -10.39 -2.38 7.84
N PHE A 16 -10.66 -1.61 6.79
CA PHE A 16 -10.84 -0.17 6.86
C PHE A 16 -12.09 0.25 7.65
N VAL A 17 -13.24 -0.39 7.42
CA VAL A 17 -14.46 -0.10 8.18
C VAL A 17 -14.25 -0.40 9.66
N ILE A 18 -13.62 -1.52 10.02
CA ILE A 18 -13.30 -1.85 11.41
C ILE A 18 -12.41 -0.77 12.02
N ALA A 19 -11.35 -0.34 11.31
CA ALA A 19 -10.47 0.72 11.77
C ALA A 19 -11.18 2.08 11.93
N VAL A 20 -12.08 2.44 11.01
CA VAL A 20 -12.86 3.67 11.12
C VAL A 20 -13.82 3.61 12.32
N VAL A 21 -14.48 2.48 12.55
CA VAL A 21 -15.39 2.31 13.70
C VAL A 21 -14.62 2.36 15.02
N THR A 22 -13.47 1.71 15.13
CA THR A 22 -12.66 1.76 16.36
C THR A 22 -12.11 3.15 16.63
N THR A 23 -11.71 3.89 15.59
CA THR A 23 -11.21 5.26 15.70
C THR A 23 -12.31 6.27 16.01
N ALA A 24 -13.49 6.15 15.39
CA ALA A 24 -14.65 7.02 15.62
C ALA A 24 -15.23 6.90 17.04
N ASN A 25 -15.12 5.73 17.67
CA ASN A 25 -15.51 5.52 19.07
C ASN A 25 -14.51 6.12 20.08
N GLY A 26 -13.50 6.88 19.62
CA GLY A 26 -12.57 7.61 20.47
C GLY A 26 -11.58 6.71 21.22
N LEU A 27 -11.38 5.47 20.76
CA LEU A 27 -10.57 4.46 21.44
C LEU A 27 -9.07 4.49 21.08
N THR A 28 -8.63 5.22 20.04
CA THR A 28 -7.33 4.91 19.41
C THR A 28 -6.31 6.04 19.29
N PHE A 29 -6.72 7.31 19.36
CA PHE A 29 -5.78 8.47 19.27
C PHE A 29 -5.88 9.43 20.46
N LYS A 30 -6.56 9.01 21.54
CA LYS A 30 -6.88 9.85 22.70
C LYS A 30 -5.69 10.29 23.54
N ASN A 31 -4.49 9.71 23.33
CA ASN A 31 -3.38 9.86 24.27
C ASN A 31 -2.39 11.00 23.99
N ASN A 32 -2.52 11.75 22.89
CA ASN A 32 -1.60 12.86 22.61
C ASN A 32 -2.40 14.14 22.37
N GLN A 33 -1.93 15.24 22.97
CA GLN A 33 -2.48 16.59 22.83
C GLN A 33 -2.47 17.12 21.37
N ASP A 34 -1.89 16.37 20.44
CA ASP A 34 -1.88 16.63 19.00
C ASP A 34 -3.04 15.88 18.32
N ILE A 35 -4.16 16.57 18.15
CA ILE A 35 -5.31 16.09 17.39
C ILE A 35 -4.91 16.06 15.91
N ILE A 36 -4.68 14.88 15.32
CA ILE A 36 -4.65 14.76 13.85
C ILE A 36 -6.01 15.22 13.34
N SER A 37 -6.02 16.25 12.50
CA SER A 37 -7.21 16.58 11.73
C SER A 37 -7.43 15.52 10.65
N TYR A 38 -8.41 14.64 10.84
CA TYR A 38 -8.77 13.61 9.84
C TYR A 38 -9.05 14.20 8.45
N LYS A 39 -9.57 15.45 8.39
CA LYS A 39 -9.76 16.18 7.14
C LYS A 39 -8.42 16.44 6.43
N GLN A 40 -7.42 16.90 7.17
CA GLN A 40 -6.08 17.13 6.62
C GLN A 40 -5.41 15.81 6.21
N LEU A 41 -5.57 14.75 7.02
CA LEU A 41 -5.04 13.43 6.69
C LEU A 41 -5.65 12.88 5.38
N ALA A 42 -6.97 13.01 5.21
CA ALA A 42 -7.67 12.60 4.00
C ALA A 42 -7.21 13.39 2.76
N ILE A 43 -7.00 14.70 2.91
CA ILE A 43 -6.46 15.55 1.85
C ILE A 43 -5.02 15.13 1.51
N CYS A 44 -4.17 14.87 2.50
CA CYS A 44 -2.80 14.41 2.27
C CYS A 44 -2.74 13.07 1.54
N LEU A 45 -3.61 12.12 1.92
CA LEU A 45 -3.76 10.84 1.21
C LEU A 45 -4.18 11.06 -0.25
N LEU A 46 -5.19 11.90 -0.47
CA LEU A 46 -5.66 12.24 -1.82
C LEU A 46 -4.54 12.86 -2.66
N VAL A 47 -3.81 13.84 -2.10
CA VAL A 47 -2.68 14.49 -2.78
C VAL A 47 -1.61 13.46 -3.13
N ALA A 48 -1.23 12.58 -2.20
CA ALA A 48 -0.23 11.56 -2.47
C ALA A 48 -0.65 10.61 -3.61
N VAL A 49 -1.91 10.17 -3.62
CA VAL A 49 -2.46 9.34 -4.70
C VAL A 49 -2.49 10.10 -6.03
N VAL A 50 -2.88 11.37 -6.04
CA VAL A 50 -2.87 12.22 -7.24
C VAL A 50 -1.45 12.43 -7.75
N THR A 51 -0.47 12.66 -6.88
CA THR A 51 0.94 12.77 -7.26
C THR A 51 1.45 11.47 -7.89
N VAL A 52 1.11 10.33 -7.30
CA VAL A 52 1.44 9.00 -7.87
C VAL A 52 0.77 8.80 -9.22
N PHE A 53 -0.50 9.22 -9.36
CA PHE A 53 -1.21 9.17 -10.63
C PHE A 53 -0.49 9.99 -11.70
N LEU A 54 -0.16 11.26 -11.41
CA LEU A 54 0.53 12.15 -12.34
C LEU A 54 1.90 11.58 -12.72
N TYR A 55 2.66 11.07 -11.74
CA TYR A 55 3.92 10.39 -12.01
C TYR A 55 3.76 9.19 -12.94
N GLY A 56 2.78 8.32 -12.64
CA GLY A 56 2.47 7.16 -13.45
C GLY A 56 1.99 7.52 -14.86
N PHE A 57 1.25 8.61 -15.01
CA PHE A 57 0.76 9.12 -16.28
C PHE A 57 1.92 9.60 -17.16
N VAL A 58 2.79 10.44 -16.60
CA VAL A 58 3.97 10.98 -17.29
C VAL A 58 4.94 9.86 -17.69
N ARG A 59 5.15 8.88 -16.81
CA ARG A 59 6.20 7.86 -17.01
C ARG A 59 5.72 6.59 -17.72
N PHE A 60 4.46 6.19 -17.54
CA PHE A 60 3.99 4.85 -17.88
C PHE A 60 2.65 4.78 -18.62
N SER A 61 2.12 5.92 -19.10
CA SER A 61 0.78 6.10 -19.71
C SER A 61 -0.38 6.01 -18.72
N LEU A 62 -1.58 6.36 -19.18
CA LEU A 62 -2.82 6.32 -18.39
C LEU A 62 -3.06 4.95 -17.71
N ARG A 63 -2.72 3.84 -18.37
CA ARG A 63 -2.90 2.49 -17.78
C ARG A 63 -1.97 2.27 -16.59
N GLY A 64 -0.72 2.68 -16.73
CA GLY A 64 0.27 2.63 -15.65
C GLY A 64 -0.13 3.55 -14.50
N ALA A 65 -0.62 4.75 -14.81
CA ALA A 65 -1.12 5.73 -13.82
C ALA A 65 -2.22 5.16 -12.94
N ILE A 66 -3.25 4.57 -13.55
CA ILE A 66 -4.38 3.98 -12.84
C ILE A 66 -3.90 2.79 -11.99
N ALA A 67 -3.09 1.89 -12.57
CA ALA A 67 -2.57 0.73 -11.85
C ALA A 67 -1.74 1.14 -10.61
N PHE A 68 -0.82 2.10 -10.76
CA PHE A 68 -0.05 2.64 -9.64
C PHE A 68 -0.93 3.24 -8.55
N SER A 69 -1.91 4.06 -8.95
CA SER A 69 -2.76 4.79 -8.01
C SER A 69 -3.65 3.85 -7.22
N VAL A 70 -4.19 2.81 -7.86
CA VAL A 70 -5.01 1.79 -7.19
C VAL A 70 -4.19 0.99 -6.17
N VAL A 71 -2.97 0.58 -6.54
CA VAL A 71 -2.08 -0.15 -5.63
C VAL A 71 -1.70 0.72 -4.43
N VAL A 72 -1.24 1.96 -4.67
CA VAL A 72 -0.84 2.88 -3.60
C VAL A 72 -2.01 3.22 -2.68
N LEU A 73 -3.20 3.51 -3.23
CA LEU A 73 -4.38 3.79 -2.43
C LEU A 73 -4.75 2.59 -1.55
N ASN A 74 -4.74 1.37 -2.11
CA ASN A 74 -5.02 0.16 -1.35
C ASN A 74 -4.03 -0.03 -0.21
N ASP A 75 -2.74 0.13 -0.47
CA ASP A 75 -1.69 -0.05 0.53
C ASP A 75 -1.78 0.99 1.64
N MET A 76 -2.04 2.26 1.30
CA MET A 76 -2.26 3.33 2.27
C MET A 76 -3.46 3.04 3.18
N LEU A 77 -4.59 2.59 2.61
CA LEU A 77 -5.78 2.24 3.39
C LEU A 77 -5.53 1.06 4.32
N LEU A 78 -4.82 0.03 3.85
CA LEU A 78 -4.45 -1.11 4.68
C LEU A 78 -3.50 -0.71 5.82
N VAL A 79 -2.46 0.06 5.52
CA VAL A 79 -1.51 0.53 6.54
C VAL A 79 -2.18 1.47 7.54
N PHE A 80 -3.06 2.37 7.09
CA PHE A 80 -3.88 3.18 7.97
C PHE A 80 -4.67 2.31 8.96
N SER A 81 -5.35 1.30 8.42
CA SER A 81 -6.23 0.44 9.19
C SER A 81 -5.47 -0.45 10.17
N LEU A 82 -4.36 -1.04 9.72
CA LEU A 82 -3.50 -1.85 10.58
C LEU A 82 -2.84 -1.00 11.67
N THR A 83 -2.41 0.22 11.35
CA THR A 83 -1.85 1.13 12.36
C THR A 83 -2.90 1.51 13.39
N ALA A 84 -4.15 1.75 12.97
CA ALA A 84 -5.26 1.99 13.89
C ALA A 84 -5.54 0.77 14.79
N LEU A 85 -5.57 -0.44 14.23
CA LEU A 85 -5.73 -1.68 15.01
C LEU A 85 -4.56 -1.93 15.97
N LEU A 86 -3.33 -1.72 15.51
CA LEU A 86 -2.13 -1.84 16.36
C LEU A 86 -2.16 -0.84 17.51
N SER A 87 -2.69 0.37 17.31
CA SER A 87 -2.83 1.34 18.39
C SER A 87 -3.84 0.93 19.47
N VAL A 88 -4.83 0.09 19.14
CA VAL A 88 -5.73 -0.54 20.12
C VAL A 88 -4.99 -1.59 20.94
N VAL A 89 -4.22 -2.45 20.27
CA VAL A 89 -3.51 -3.57 20.91
C VAL A 89 -2.29 -3.09 21.71
N PHE A 90 -1.63 -2.03 21.24
CA PHE A 90 -0.44 -1.44 21.85
C PHE A 90 -0.69 0.04 22.19
N PRO A 91 -1.31 0.35 23.34
CA PRO A 91 -1.66 1.72 23.73
C PRO A 91 -0.44 2.66 23.90
N ALA A 92 0.75 2.09 24.07
CA ALA A 92 2.01 2.83 24.18
C ALA A 92 2.59 3.28 22.83
N MET A 93 1.99 2.88 21.71
CA MET A 93 2.42 3.27 20.37
C MET A 93 2.06 4.75 20.11
N PRO A 94 3.02 5.63 19.74
CA PRO A 94 2.74 7.03 19.45
C PRO A 94 2.12 7.20 18.04
N SER A 95 0.97 6.55 17.83
CA SER A 95 0.29 6.42 16.54
C SER A 95 -0.15 7.76 15.93
N SER A 96 -0.53 8.74 16.76
CA SER A 96 -1.04 10.03 16.26
C SER A 96 0.03 10.89 15.57
N VAL A 97 1.28 10.85 16.05
CA VAL A 97 2.35 11.66 15.47
C VAL A 97 2.99 10.94 14.27
N SER A 98 3.06 9.61 14.32
CA SER A 98 3.75 8.81 13.31
C SER A 98 2.91 8.40 12.10
N LEU A 99 1.58 8.39 12.23
CA LEU A 99 0.68 7.91 11.17
C LEU A 99 0.86 8.63 9.82
N PRO A 100 0.92 9.99 9.75
CA PRO A 100 1.15 10.68 8.47
C PRO A 100 2.46 10.26 7.80
N TYR A 101 3.52 10.08 8.59
CA TYR A 101 4.82 9.62 8.10
C TYR A 101 4.73 8.22 7.51
N PHE A 102 4.03 7.30 8.18
CA PHE A 102 3.84 5.94 7.66
C PHE A 102 3.04 5.89 6.37
N LEU A 103 2.01 6.73 6.23
CA LEU A 103 1.21 6.77 5.00
C LEU A 103 2.02 7.30 3.82
N ILE A 104 2.81 8.36 4.02
CA ILE A 104 3.72 8.87 2.98
C ILE A 104 4.78 7.84 2.62
N LEU A 105 5.41 7.22 3.62
CA LEU A 105 6.44 6.21 3.38
C LEU A 105 5.86 4.97 2.68
N THR A 106 4.63 4.58 3.03
CA THR A 106 3.88 3.54 2.32
C THR A 106 3.72 3.90 0.86
N ALA A 107 3.36 5.16 0.52
CA ALA A 107 3.31 5.61 -0.87
C ALA A 107 4.62 5.34 -1.63
N VAL A 108 5.74 5.72 -1.01
CA VAL A 108 7.08 5.60 -1.62
C VAL A 108 7.45 4.14 -1.81
N VAL A 109 7.27 3.32 -0.77
CA VAL A 109 7.54 1.87 -0.81
C VAL A 109 6.64 1.18 -1.86
N SER A 110 5.37 1.55 -1.90
CA SER A 110 4.40 1.06 -2.88
C SER A 110 4.79 1.39 -4.31
N VAL A 111 5.21 2.62 -4.59
CA VAL A 111 5.73 2.98 -5.92
C VAL A 111 7.00 2.20 -6.25
N ALA A 112 7.94 2.10 -5.31
CA ALA A 112 9.20 1.39 -5.53
C ALA A 112 8.99 -0.10 -5.85
N ASN A 113 8.10 -0.78 -5.13
CA ASN A 113 7.79 -2.20 -5.33
C ASN A 113 6.91 -2.45 -6.56
N ALA A 114 5.97 -1.55 -6.88
CA ALA A 114 5.11 -1.68 -8.05
C ALA A 114 5.84 -1.36 -9.37
N MET A 115 6.92 -0.57 -9.33
CA MET A 115 7.60 -0.11 -10.53
C MET A 115 8.18 -1.23 -11.41
N PRO A 116 8.90 -2.24 -10.88
CA PRO A 116 9.32 -3.40 -11.67
C PRO A 116 8.14 -4.12 -12.34
N GLY A 117 7.02 -4.30 -11.61
CA GLY A 117 5.81 -4.95 -12.11
C GLY A 117 5.17 -4.19 -13.27
N ILE A 118 5.02 -2.86 -13.17
CA ILE A 118 4.46 -2.04 -14.26
C ILE A 118 5.38 -2.03 -15.48
N ARG A 119 6.70 -1.96 -15.29
CA ARG A 119 7.65 -2.07 -16.41
C ARG A 119 7.55 -3.42 -17.12
N ALA A 120 7.35 -4.50 -16.37
CA ALA A 120 7.11 -5.83 -16.95
C ALA A 120 5.79 -5.83 -17.74
N ALA A 121 4.69 -5.33 -17.16
CA ALA A 121 3.39 -5.26 -17.81
C ALA A 121 3.40 -4.45 -19.12
N GLN A 122 4.19 -3.38 -19.18
CA GLN A 122 4.35 -2.58 -20.41
C GLN A 122 5.13 -3.28 -21.51
N LYS A 123 6.15 -4.05 -21.13
CA LYS A 123 6.99 -4.80 -22.08
C LYS A 123 6.29 -6.04 -22.62
N THR A 124 5.22 -6.48 -21.97
CA THR A 124 4.44 -7.65 -22.40
C THR A 124 3.33 -7.26 -23.38
N PRO A 125 3.41 -7.66 -24.65
CA PRO A 125 2.47 -7.22 -25.68
C PRO A 125 1.11 -7.94 -25.60
N LYS A 126 1.09 -9.18 -25.10
CA LYS A 126 -0.12 -10.00 -24.98
C LYS A 126 -0.71 -9.86 -23.58
N SER A 127 -1.98 -9.46 -23.51
CA SER A 127 -2.71 -9.26 -22.24
C SER A 127 -2.75 -10.50 -21.34
N GLU A 128 -2.77 -11.69 -21.93
CA GLU A 128 -2.82 -12.96 -21.20
C GLU A 128 -1.51 -13.23 -20.44
N GLU A 129 -0.39 -12.81 -20.99
CA GLU A 129 0.95 -13.02 -20.43
C GLU A 129 1.33 -11.94 -19.40
N VAL A 130 0.59 -10.84 -19.31
CA VAL A 130 0.89 -9.71 -18.40
C VAL A 130 0.94 -10.16 -16.94
N LYS A 131 -0.03 -10.98 -16.51
CA LYS A 131 -0.10 -11.46 -15.13
C LYS A 131 1.13 -12.29 -14.76
N ASP A 132 1.52 -13.20 -15.65
CA ASP A 132 2.68 -14.06 -15.44
C ASP A 132 3.99 -13.28 -15.46
N ALA A 133 4.13 -12.32 -16.38
CA ALA A 133 5.30 -11.45 -16.47
C ALA A 133 5.49 -10.58 -15.21
N VAL A 134 4.39 -10.01 -14.68
CA VAL A 134 4.42 -9.28 -13.41
C VAL A 134 4.77 -10.23 -12.27
N ALA A 135 4.10 -11.38 -12.15
CA ALA A 135 4.37 -12.34 -11.07
C ALA A 135 5.81 -12.84 -11.06
N GLN A 136 6.39 -13.17 -12.22
CA GLN A 136 7.79 -13.56 -12.35
C GLN A 136 8.75 -12.44 -11.94
N THR A 137 8.44 -11.20 -12.29
CA THR A 137 9.26 -10.04 -11.91
C THR A 137 9.20 -9.79 -10.40
N MET A 138 8.01 -9.89 -9.81
CA MET A 138 7.82 -9.69 -8.37
C MET A 138 8.42 -10.81 -7.52
N LYS A 139 8.55 -12.03 -8.05
CA LYS A 139 9.32 -13.10 -7.39
C LYS A 139 10.79 -12.73 -7.23
N LYS A 140 11.39 -12.01 -8.19
CA LYS A 140 12.79 -11.55 -8.09
C LYS A 140 12.98 -10.45 -7.03
N THR A 141 11.96 -9.63 -6.81
CA THR A 141 12.00 -8.58 -5.78
C THR A 141 11.68 -9.11 -4.37
N LYS A 142 11.15 -10.34 -4.25
CA LYS A 142 10.82 -10.98 -2.96
C LYS A 142 11.98 -10.96 -1.97
N LEU A 143 13.18 -11.36 -2.43
CA LEU A 143 14.35 -11.41 -1.55
C LEU A 143 14.69 -10.01 -1.03
N PHE A 144 14.65 -8.99 -1.89
CA PHE A 144 14.92 -7.61 -1.49
C PHE A 144 13.91 -7.10 -0.47
N VAL A 145 12.61 -7.36 -0.68
CA VAL A 145 11.55 -6.99 0.27
C VAL A 145 11.74 -7.71 1.61
N LEU A 146 12.05 -9.01 1.59
CA LEU A 146 12.31 -9.77 2.81
C LEU A 146 13.54 -9.28 3.56
N VAL A 147 14.64 -9.00 2.85
CA VAL A 147 15.86 -8.44 3.46
C VAL A 147 15.58 -7.05 4.03
N PHE A 148 14.88 -6.18 3.30
CA PHE A 148 14.49 -4.85 3.80
C PHE A 148 13.64 -4.96 5.07
N SER A 149 12.65 -5.85 5.08
CA SER A 149 11.82 -6.10 6.26
C SER A 149 12.63 -6.69 7.41
N LEU A 150 13.55 -7.63 7.15
CA LEU A 150 14.41 -8.22 8.17
C LEU A 150 15.41 -7.21 8.75
N VAL A 151 15.98 -6.34 7.93
CA VAL A 151 16.87 -5.25 8.39
C VAL A 151 16.08 -4.25 9.22
N SER A 152 14.85 -3.93 8.81
CA SER A 152 13.93 -3.09 9.57
C SER A 152 13.56 -3.75 10.92
N LEU A 153 13.36 -5.08 10.94
CA LEU A 153 13.17 -5.91 12.14
C LEU A 153 14.43 -6.04 13.02
N ALA A 154 15.62 -5.98 12.45
CA ALA A 154 16.86 -5.97 13.21
C ALA A 154 17.10 -4.59 13.85
N ALA A 155 16.84 -3.50 13.11
CA ALA A 155 16.88 -2.14 13.64
C ALA A 155 15.87 -1.94 14.79
N LEU A 156 14.71 -2.58 14.67
CA LEU A 156 13.69 -2.77 15.71
C LEU A 156 14.26 -3.24 17.06
N MET A 157 15.14 -4.23 17.04
CA MET A 157 15.74 -4.79 18.25
C MET A 157 16.85 -3.90 18.84
N ALA A 158 17.44 -3.00 18.05
CA ALA A 158 18.55 -2.14 18.46
C ALA A 158 18.14 -0.79 19.09
N ILE A 159 16.98 -0.24 18.69
CA ILE A 159 16.57 1.15 19.04
C ILE A 159 15.74 1.22 20.35
N GLY A 160 15.33 0.08 20.91
CA GLY A 160 14.61 -0.02 22.19
C GLY A 160 13.08 0.01 22.07
N ASN A 161 12.39 -0.47 23.11
CA ASN A 161 11.00 -0.96 23.04
C ASN A 161 9.94 0.05 22.56
N ARG A 162 10.11 1.35 22.83
CA ARG A 162 9.11 2.39 22.46
C ARG A 162 9.23 2.85 21.02
N MET A 163 10.45 3.01 20.51
CA MET A 163 10.69 3.30 19.10
C MET A 163 10.56 2.06 18.22
N ALA A 164 10.72 0.87 18.80
CA ALA A 164 10.51 -0.38 18.10
C ALA A 164 9.09 -0.47 17.51
N LEU A 165 8.05 -0.17 18.29
CA LEU A 165 6.65 -0.25 17.82
C LEU A 165 6.35 0.58 16.55
N LEU A 166 7.17 1.61 16.26
CA LEU A 166 7.05 2.44 15.06
C LEU A 166 7.53 1.75 13.77
N LEU A 167 8.35 0.71 13.86
CA LEU A 167 8.88 0.02 12.68
C LEU A 167 7.95 -1.12 12.22
N ILE A 168 6.98 -1.54 13.04
CA ILE A 168 6.01 -2.58 12.67
C ILE A 168 5.15 -2.16 11.46
N PRO A 169 4.51 -0.96 11.44
CA PRO A 169 3.78 -0.50 10.25
C PRO A 169 4.66 -0.40 9.00
N LEU A 170 5.94 -0.10 9.16
CA LEU A 170 6.89 0.01 8.06
C LEU A 170 7.17 -1.36 7.43
N CYS A 171 7.44 -2.38 8.24
CA CYS A 171 7.56 -3.77 7.78
C CYS A 171 6.26 -4.27 7.11
N LEU A 172 5.11 -3.97 7.71
CA LEU A 172 3.81 -4.30 7.14
C LEU A 172 3.58 -3.61 5.80
N SER A 173 3.93 -2.32 5.67
CA SER A 173 3.79 -1.57 4.41
C SER A 173 4.57 -2.23 3.27
N ALA A 174 5.79 -2.71 3.53
CA ALA A 174 6.61 -3.39 2.52
C ALA A 174 6.01 -4.73 2.07
N LEU A 175 5.50 -5.53 3.02
CA LEU A 175 4.86 -6.82 2.72
C LEU A 175 3.54 -6.64 1.96
N ILE A 176 2.67 -5.75 2.45
CA ILE A 176 1.40 -5.40 1.82
C ILE A 176 1.65 -4.92 0.40
N SER A 177 2.59 -3.99 0.26
CA SER A 177 2.97 -3.44 -1.04
C SER A 177 3.45 -4.49 -2.03
N TRP A 178 4.25 -5.47 -1.57
CA TRP A 178 4.74 -6.55 -2.41
C TRP A 178 3.62 -7.48 -2.89
N GLU A 179 2.71 -7.85 -1.99
CA GLU A 179 1.52 -8.67 -2.32
C GLU A 179 0.55 -7.92 -3.24
N SER A 180 0.22 -6.66 -2.91
CA SER A 180 -0.62 -5.80 -3.74
C SER A 180 -0.05 -5.63 -5.15
N SER A 181 1.27 -5.47 -5.28
CA SER A 181 1.94 -5.33 -6.56
C SER A 181 1.91 -6.61 -7.42
N GLN A 182 1.69 -7.78 -6.81
CA GLN A 182 1.49 -9.03 -7.56
C GLN A 182 0.06 -9.23 -8.02
N VAL A 183 -0.89 -8.90 -7.15
CA VAL A 183 -2.30 -9.24 -7.37
C VAL A 183 -3.07 -8.09 -8.00
N LEU A 184 -3.01 -6.89 -7.42
CA LEU A 184 -3.81 -5.74 -7.82
C LEU A 184 -3.25 -5.08 -9.09
N LEU A 185 -1.93 -4.93 -9.18
CA LEU A 185 -1.27 -4.21 -10.26
C LEU A 185 -1.61 -4.76 -11.66
N PRO A 186 -1.43 -6.06 -11.97
CA PRO A 186 -1.69 -6.55 -13.32
C PRO A 186 -3.18 -6.52 -13.63
N GLU A 187 -4.06 -6.66 -12.63
CA GLU A 187 -5.50 -6.55 -12.84
C GLU A 187 -5.96 -5.12 -13.12
N ALA A 188 -5.49 -4.16 -12.33
CA ALA A 188 -5.75 -2.74 -12.54
C ALA A 188 -5.21 -2.26 -13.89
N TYR A 189 -4.03 -2.75 -14.28
CA TYR A 189 -3.44 -2.46 -15.59
C TYR A 189 -4.27 -3.02 -16.75
N LEU A 190 -4.79 -4.25 -16.60
CA LEU A 190 -5.55 -4.93 -17.65
C LEU A 190 -6.98 -4.38 -17.82
N LEU A 191 -7.59 -3.81 -16.78
CA LEU A 191 -8.95 -3.23 -16.83
C LEU A 191 -9.09 -2.15 -17.90
N TYR A 192 -8.01 -1.44 -18.23
CA TYR A 192 -8.00 -0.36 -19.22
C TYR A 192 -7.32 -0.73 -20.55
N THR A 193 -7.09 -2.03 -20.77
CA THR A 193 -6.68 -2.53 -22.10
C THR A 193 -7.92 -2.52 -23.00
N PRO A 194 -7.92 -1.79 -24.14
CA PRO A 194 -9.02 -1.84 -25.07
C PRO A 194 -9.18 -3.29 -25.49
N ARG A 195 -10.32 -3.88 -25.14
CA ARG A 195 -10.70 -5.22 -25.56
C ARG A 195 -10.71 -5.16 -27.09
N LYS A 196 -9.76 -5.81 -27.76
CA LYS A 196 -9.87 -6.03 -29.20
C LYS A 196 -11.18 -6.80 -29.41
N ARG A 197 -12.25 -6.09 -29.77
CA ARG A 197 -13.40 -6.72 -30.42
C ARG A 197 -12.82 -7.33 -31.69
N GLY A 198 -12.77 -8.66 -31.74
CA GLY A 198 -12.43 -9.37 -32.95
C GLY A 198 -13.27 -8.81 -34.09
N ARG A 199 -12.60 -8.32 -35.12
CA ARG A 199 -13.10 -8.40 -36.47
C ARG A 199 -12.47 -9.64 -37.07
#